data_AF-A0A0T6B0F5-F1
#
_entry.id   AF-A0A0T6B0F5-F1
#
_cell.length_a   1.000
_cell.length_b   1.000
_cell.length_c   1.000
_cell.angle_alpha   90.00
_cell.angle_beta   90.00
_cell.angle_gamma   90.00
#
_symmetry.space_group_name_H-M   'P 1'
#
loop_
_entity.id
_entity.type
_entity.pdbx_description
1 polymer ?
#
loop_
_entity_poly.entity_id
_entity_poly.type
_entity_poly.pdbx_seq_one_letter_code
_entity_poly.pdbx_strand_id
1 'polypeptide(L)'
;QIGGQYHPQLNLYSADESLLLIKQKRRQQEEQQDLSKIPGVPGADYPVYHSVPETHFSCNNVPVHPGIYANVETGCQAYHVCHDGREGHQGSSFLCTNGTLFNQAEFTCDWWYNVNCHEAPNLYRLNADPLKNPYVP
;
A
#
# COMPACT_ATOMS: atom_id res chain seq x y z
N GLN A 1 4.58 27.52 -65.69
CA GLN A 1 4.24 28.42 -64.56
C GLN A 1 3.09 27.76 -63.78
N ILE A 2 3.43 27.10 -62.67
CA ILE A 2 3.11 27.45 -61.26
C ILE A 2 1.62 27.39 -60.87
N GLY A 3 1.32 26.59 -59.83
CA GLY A 3 0.05 26.67 -59.09
C GLY A 3 -0.34 25.40 -58.35
N GLY A 4 0.44 24.96 -57.35
CA GLY A 4 -0.06 24.06 -56.31
C GLY A 4 -0.74 24.87 -55.20
N GLN A 5 -1.84 24.38 -54.63
CA GLN A 5 -2.33 24.89 -53.35
C GLN A 5 -3.09 23.82 -52.56
N TYR A 6 -2.35 23.27 -51.59
CA TYR A 6 -2.74 22.70 -50.30
C TYR A 6 -4.25 22.66 -49.95
N HIS A 7 -4.77 21.44 -49.82
CA HIS A 7 -5.93 21.14 -48.99
C HIS A 7 -5.46 20.83 -47.55
N PRO A 8 -6.06 21.43 -46.50
CA PRO A 8 -5.74 21.07 -45.13
C PRO A 8 -6.39 19.71 -44.81
N GLN A 9 -5.58 18.72 -44.42
CA GLN A 9 -6.09 17.54 -43.73
C GLN A 9 -6.64 17.97 -42.38
N LEU A 10 -7.97 18.12 -42.29
CA LEU A 10 -8.67 18.14 -41.01
C LEU A 10 -8.57 16.75 -40.41
N ASN A 11 -7.70 16.59 -39.41
CA ASN A 11 -7.62 15.40 -38.59
C ASN A 11 -8.87 15.33 -37.69
N LEU A 12 -9.93 14.71 -38.20
CA LEU A 12 -11.13 14.38 -37.42
C LEU A 12 -10.83 13.12 -36.59
N TYR A 13 -10.23 13.30 -35.42
CA TYR A 13 -10.25 12.28 -34.37
C TYR A 13 -11.71 11.91 -34.07
N SER A 14 -12.06 10.62 -34.10
CA SER A 14 -13.46 10.21 -33.92
C SER A 14 -13.95 10.53 -32.49
N ALA A 15 -15.25 10.80 -32.35
CA ALA A 15 -15.86 11.09 -31.05
C ALA A 15 -15.71 9.93 -30.05
N ASP A 16 -15.58 8.70 -30.54
CA ASP A 16 -15.41 7.48 -29.73
C ASP A 16 -14.04 7.42 -29.05
N GLU A 17 -12.97 7.80 -29.76
CA GLU A 17 -11.61 7.91 -29.20
C GLU A 17 -11.56 8.98 -28.10
N SER A 18 -12.22 10.11 -28.33
CA SER A 18 -12.32 11.19 -27.33
C SER A 18 -13.08 10.73 -26.08
N LEU A 19 -14.18 9.99 -26.26
CA LEU A 19 -14.96 9.46 -25.15
C LEU A 19 -14.19 8.38 -24.37
N LEU A 20 -13.41 7.55 -25.06
CA LEU A 20 -12.52 6.55 -24.44
C LEU A 20 -11.45 7.23 -23.59
N LEU A 21 -10.78 8.25 -24.12
CA LEU A 21 -9.79 9.04 -23.40
C LEU A 21 -10.38 9.75 -22.18
N ILE A 22 -11.60 10.30 -22.30
CA ILE A 22 -12.29 10.94 -21.17
C ILE A 22 -12.71 9.89 -20.14
N LYS A 23 -13.16 8.70 -20.55
CA LYS A 23 -13.46 7.58 -19.64
C LYS A 23 -12.21 7.07 -18.94
N GLN A 24 -11.08 6.97 -19.64
CA GLN A 24 -9.78 6.60 -19.07
C GLN A 24 -9.28 7.66 -18.09
N LYS A 25 -9.35 8.95 -18.43
CA LYS A 25 -9.02 10.06 -17.53
C LYS A 25 -9.93 10.10 -16.30
N ARG A 26 -11.24 9.89 -16.47
CA ARG A 26 -12.18 9.81 -15.34
C ARG A 26 -11.87 8.61 -14.44
N ARG A 27 -11.56 7.45 -15.00
CA ARG A 27 -11.14 6.27 -14.22
C ARG A 27 -9.84 6.53 -13.45
N GLN A 28 -8.85 7.17 -14.08
CA GLN A 28 -7.61 7.58 -13.39
C GLN A 28 -7.86 8.59 -12.26
N GLN A 29 -8.79 9.53 -12.46
CA GLN A 29 -9.23 10.47 -11.42
C GLN A 29 -10.01 9.78 -10.28
N GLU A 30 -10.84 8.79 -10.60
CA GLU A 30 -11.58 7.98 -9.63
C GLU A 30 -10.65 7.08 -8.79
N GLU A 31 -9.51 6.67 -9.34
CA GLU A 31 -8.50 5.84 -8.66
C GLU A 31 -7.61 6.65 -7.68
N GLN A 32 -7.50 7.97 -7.85
CA GLN A 32 -6.62 8.80 -7.03
C GLN A 32 -7.33 9.26 -5.75
N GLN A 33 -7.00 8.60 -4.63
CA GLN A 33 -7.54 8.94 -3.30
C GLN A 33 -7.27 10.41 -2.94
N ASP A 34 -8.29 11.14 -2.47
CA ASP A 34 -8.12 12.48 -1.90
C ASP A 34 -7.46 12.38 -0.52
N LEU A 35 -6.16 12.63 -0.46
CA LEU A 35 -5.36 12.60 0.77
C LEU A 35 -5.34 13.94 1.51
N SER A 36 -6.01 14.98 1.00
CA SER A 36 -5.97 16.33 1.60
C SER A 36 -6.57 16.41 3.02
N LYS A 37 -7.29 15.38 3.45
CA LYS A 37 -7.90 15.27 4.77
C LYS A 37 -7.07 14.48 5.78
N ILE A 38 -5.98 13.87 5.33
CA ILE A 38 -5.06 13.15 6.20
C ILE A 38 -3.96 14.14 6.62
N PRO A 39 -3.71 14.35 7.92
CA PRO A 39 -2.61 15.19 8.36
C PRO A 39 -1.26 14.66 7.87
N GLY A 40 -0.33 15.57 7.57
CA GLY A 40 1.01 15.22 7.07
C GLY A 40 1.11 15.24 5.54
N VAL A 41 2.30 14.93 5.04
CA VAL A 41 2.65 14.92 3.62
C VAL A 41 2.79 13.47 3.15
N PRO A 42 1.89 13.00 2.25
CA PRO A 42 2.00 11.67 1.67
C PRO A 42 3.38 11.45 1.01
N GLY A 43 3.99 10.30 1.26
CA GLY A 43 5.32 9.93 0.77
C GLY A 43 6.50 10.51 1.56
N ALA A 44 6.26 11.46 2.47
CA ALA A 44 7.28 11.99 3.38
C ALA A 44 7.02 11.59 4.83
N ASP A 45 5.81 11.83 5.34
CA ASP A 45 5.42 11.50 6.72
C ASP A 45 4.88 10.07 6.84
N TYR A 46 4.25 9.58 5.77
CA TYR A 46 3.74 8.21 5.69
C TYR A 46 3.77 7.71 4.23
N PRO A 47 4.00 6.40 4.00
CA PRO A 47 3.99 5.79 2.67
C PRO A 47 2.59 5.74 2.03
N VAL A 48 2.55 5.57 0.70
CA VAL A 48 1.32 5.50 -0.09
C VAL A 48 1.34 4.32 -1.08
N TYR A 49 1.56 3.13 -0.56
CA TYR A 49 1.52 1.90 -1.35
C TYR A 49 0.09 1.56 -1.78
N HIS A 50 -0.07 1.12 -3.03
CA HIS A 50 -1.34 0.61 -3.58
C HIS A 50 -1.40 -0.92 -3.60
N SER A 51 -0.26 -1.58 -3.43
CA SER A 51 -0.10 -3.02 -3.21
C SER A 51 1.13 -3.23 -2.33
N VAL A 52 1.19 -4.33 -1.59
CA VAL A 52 2.39 -4.66 -0.80
C VAL A 52 3.57 -4.86 -1.75
N PRO A 53 4.66 -4.08 -1.63
CA PRO A 53 5.85 -4.27 -2.46
C PRO A 53 6.63 -5.51 -2.01
N GLU A 54 7.49 -6.03 -2.89
CA GLU A 54 8.49 -7.02 -2.49
C GLU A 54 9.50 -6.39 -1.50
N THR A 55 9.83 -7.13 -0.46
CA THR A 55 10.77 -6.71 0.61
C THR A 55 11.60 -7.90 1.07
N HIS A 56 12.55 -7.68 1.98
CA HIS A 56 13.29 -8.79 2.59
C HIS A 56 12.56 -9.46 3.77
N PHE A 57 11.31 -9.05 4.06
CA PHE A 57 10.49 -9.70 5.07
C PHE A 57 10.28 -11.18 4.74
N SER A 58 10.35 -12.03 5.76
CA SER A 58 10.05 -13.45 5.64
C SER A 58 9.57 -14.01 6.96
N CYS A 59 8.46 -14.75 6.93
CA CYS A 59 7.97 -15.54 8.04
C CYS A 59 8.97 -16.60 8.50
N ASN A 60 10.00 -16.94 7.71
CA ASN A 60 11.06 -17.84 8.21
C ASN A 60 12.01 -17.16 9.20
N ASN A 61 12.00 -15.83 9.27
CA ASN A 61 12.94 -15.03 10.06
C ASN A 61 12.28 -14.36 11.28
N VAL A 62 11.00 -14.63 11.54
CA VAL A 62 10.26 -14.03 12.66
C VAL A 62 10.38 -14.86 13.94
N PRO A 63 10.31 -14.26 15.14
CA PRO A 63 10.61 -14.96 16.40
C PRO A 63 9.45 -15.81 16.95
N VAL A 64 8.21 -15.61 16.50
CA VAL A 64 7.03 -16.30 17.04
C VAL A 64 6.11 -16.78 15.92
N HIS A 65 5.63 -18.02 16.01
CA HIS A 65 4.66 -18.58 15.07
C HIS A 65 3.48 -19.18 15.83
N PRO A 66 2.22 -18.90 15.43
CA PRO A 66 1.81 -17.89 14.44
C PRO A 66 1.95 -16.45 14.97
N GLY A 67 1.97 -15.45 14.08
CA GLY A 67 2.11 -14.04 14.48
C GLY A 67 1.79 -13.00 13.41
N ILE A 68 1.61 -11.75 13.83
CA ILE A 68 1.34 -10.56 13.00
C ILE A 68 2.51 -9.58 13.15
N TYR A 69 3.07 -9.17 12.01
CA TYR A 69 4.35 -8.47 11.95
C TYR A 69 4.26 -7.21 11.10
N ALA A 70 4.66 -6.08 11.66
CA ALA A 70 4.86 -4.85 10.89
C ALA A 70 5.99 -5.04 9.86
N ASN A 71 5.84 -4.51 8.64
CA ASN A 71 6.94 -4.49 7.68
C ASN A 71 7.65 -3.13 7.72
N VAL A 72 8.80 -3.09 8.40
CA VAL A 72 9.60 -1.87 8.57
C VAL A 72 10.15 -1.30 7.26
N GLU A 73 10.39 -2.13 6.24
CA GLU A 73 10.88 -1.67 4.93
C GLU A 73 9.82 -0.85 4.17
N THR A 74 8.54 -1.07 4.50
CA THR A 74 7.41 -0.33 3.93
C THR A 74 6.98 0.86 4.79
N GLY A 75 7.79 1.26 5.77
CA GLY A 75 7.37 2.25 6.78
C GLY A 75 6.20 1.78 7.63
N CYS A 76 6.01 0.45 7.77
CA CYS A 76 4.91 -0.18 8.48
C CYS A 76 3.51 0.04 7.89
N GLN A 77 3.38 0.52 6.65
CA GLN A 77 2.07 0.47 5.99
C GLN A 77 1.69 -0.96 5.62
N ALA A 78 2.66 -1.78 5.20
CA ALA A 78 2.43 -3.21 5.07
C ALA A 78 2.62 -3.94 6.40
N TYR A 79 1.82 -4.98 6.61
CA TYR A 79 2.00 -5.94 7.68
C TYR A 79 1.70 -7.35 7.17
N HIS A 80 2.23 -8.35 7.88
CA HIS A 80 2.19 -9.74 7.48
C HIS A 80 1.63 -10.61 8.59
N VAL A 81 0.82 -11.60 8.22
CA VAL A 81 0.37 -12.66 9.11
C VAL A 81 1.09 -13.95 8.74
N CYS A 82 1.93 -14.42 9.66
CA CYS A 82 2.67 -15.67 9.55
C CYS A 82 1.93 -16.79 10.26
N HIS A 83 1.55 -17.84 9.53
CA HIS A 83 0.87 -19.01 10.07
C HIS A 83 1.67 -20.29 9.76
N ASP A 84 1.12 -21.22 8.98
CA ASP A 84 1.71 -22.54 8.70
C ASP A 84 2.53 -22.57 7.38
N GLY A 85 2.67 -21.42 6.73
CA GLY A 85 3.48 -21.24 5.52
C GLY A 85 2.74 -21.53 4.21
N ARG A 86 1.44 -21.86 4.24
CA ARG A 86 0.64 -22.07 3.03
C ARG A 86 0.51 -20.82 2.15
N GLU A 87 0.66 -19.64 2.74
CA GLU A 87 0.58 -18.34 2.06
C GLU A 87 1.93 -17.88 1.48
N GLY A 88 2.96 -18.74 1.52
CA GLY A 88 4.30 -18.45 1.02
C GLY A 88 5.21 -17.80 2.06
N HIS A 89 6.41 -17.40 1.64
CA HIS A 89 7.46 -17.00 2.57
C HIS A 89 7.16 -15.70 3.33
N GLN A 90 6.34 -14.79 2.79
CA GLN A 90 5.92 -13.57 3.49
C GLN A 90 4.62 -13.75 4.29
N GLY A 91 4.01 -14.94 4.24
CA GLY A 91 2.68 -15.16 4.79
C GLY A 91 1.59 -14.34 4.06
N SER A 92 0.44 -14.19 4.70
CA SER A 92 -0.60 -13.28 4.20
C SER A 92 -0.14 -11.84 4.37
N SER A 93 -0.23 -11.02 3.32
CA SER A 93 0.27 -9.65 3.32
C SER A 93 -0.86 -8.64 3.13
N PHE A 94 -0.84 -7.55 3.89
CA PHE A 94 -1.90 -6.55 3.93
C PHE A 94 -1.33 -5.14 3.96
N LEU A 95 -2.13 -4.16 3.56
CA LEU A 95 -1.82 -2.74 3.72
C LEU A 95 -2.80 -2.09 4.71
N CYS A 96 -2.27 -1.29 5.63
CA CYS A 96 -3.02 -0.24 6.29
C CYS A 96 -3.43 0.84 5.28
N THR A 97 -4.55 1.50 5.54
CA THR A 97 -5.03 2.59 4.67
C THR A 97 -4.05 3.78 4.71
N ASN A 98 -4.01 4.57 3.63
CA ASN A 98 -3.17 5.76 3.56
C ASN A 98 -3.43 6.67 4.78
N GLY A 99 -2.35 7.09 5.46
CA GLY A 99 -2.40 7.87 6.70
C GLY A 99 -2.33 7.04 7.98
N THR A 100 -2.35 5.71 7.88
CA THR A 100 -2.23 4.79 9.01
C THR A 100 -1.09 3.79 8.81
N LEU A 101 -0.50 3.34 9.91
CA LEU A 101 0.60 2.37 9.94
C LEU A 101 0.26 1.27 10.93
N PHE A 102 0.76 0.06 10.68
CA PHE A 102 0.56 -1.06 11.59
C PHE A 102 1.34 -0.83 12.88
N ASN A 103 0.59 -0.67 13.98
CA ASN A 103 1.13 -0.50 15.30
C ASN A 103 1.39 -1.88 15.92
N GLN A 104 2.65 -2.29 15.96
CA GLN A 104 3.04 -3.61 16.50
C GLN A 104 2.67 -3.81 17.98
N ALA A 105 2.55 -2.73 18.77
CA ALA A 105 2.14 -2.84 20.17
C ALA A 105 0.64 -3.14 20.31
N GLU A 106 -0.16 -2.63 19.37
CA GLU A 106 -1.63 -2.69 19.43
C GLU A 106 -2.24 -3.67 18.44
N PHE A 107 -1.45 -4.27 17.54
CA PHE A 107 -1.89 -5.26 16.56
C PHE A 107 -3.00 -4.72 15.64
N THR A 108 -2.97 -3.41 15.37
CA THR A 108 -3.95 -2.70 14.54
C THR A 108 -3.28 -1.57 13.75
N CYS A 109 -3.94 -1.07 12.72
CA CYS A 109 -3.52 0.15 12.04
C CYS A 109 -3.94 1.37 12.89
N ASP A 110 -2.98 2.26 13.16
CA ASP A 110 -3.20 3.52 13.88
C ASP A 110 -2.67 4.68 13.03
N TRP A 111 -3.02 5.91 13.37
CA TRP A 111 -2.52 7.10 12.69
C TRP A 111 -0.99 7.12 12.65
N TRP A 112 -0.43 7.52 11.51
CA TRP A 112 1.01 7.47 11.29
C TRP A 112 1.83 8.17 12.40
N TYR A 113 1.32 9.25 12.97
CA TYR A 113 1.98 10.01 14.03
C TYR A 113 1.94 9.33 15.41
N ASN A 114 1.14 8.27 15.58
CA ASN A 114 1.11 7.45 16.80
C ASN A 114 2.06 6.24 16.72
N VAL A 115 2.63 5.96 15.54
CA VAL A 115 3.39 4.73 15.30
C VAL A 115 4.87 5.05 15.04
N ASN A 116 5.74 4.60 15.96
CA ASN A 116 7.17 4.55 15.68
C ASN A 116 7.51 3.22 15.00
N CYS A 117 7.48 3.20 13.66
CA CYS A 117 7.70 1.98 12.88
C CYS A 117 9.05 1.31 13.17
N HIS A 118 10.11 2.08 13.46
CA HIS A 118 11.44 1.53 13.71
C HIS A 118 11.50 0.65 14.98
N GLU A 119 10.60 0.88 15.94
CA GLU A 119 10.52 0.09 17.18
C GLU A 119 9.77 -1.23 17.00
N ALA A 120 9.10 -1.46 15.86
CA ALA A 120 8.30 -2.66 15.66
C ALA A 120 9.09 -3.97 15.90
N PRO A 121 10.33 -4.15 15.41
CA PRO A 121 11.09 -5.38 15.63
C PRO A 121 11.33 -5.68 17.12
N ASN A 122 11.51 -4.64 17.95
CA ASN A 122 11.65 -4.81 19.39
C ASN A 122 10.37 -5.40 20.00
N LEU A 123 9.21 -5.06 19.43
CA LEU A 123 7.88 -5.44 19.91
C LEU A 123 7.37 -6.77 19.32
N TYR A 124 8.07 -7.41 18.38
CA TYR A 124 7.66 -8.69 17.78
C TYR A 124 7.40 -9.80 18.78
N ARG A 125 8.07 -9.77 19.94
CA ARG A 125 7.83 -10.68 21.07
C ARG A 125 6.40 -10.67 21.59
N LEU A 126 5.65 -9.58 21.40
CA LEU A 126 4.24 -9.47 21.81
C LEU A 126 3.34 -10.46 21.06
N ASN A 127 3.80 -11.04 19.95
CA ASN A 127 3.09 -12.14 19.30
C ASN A 127 2.94 -13.38 20.18
N ALA A 128 3.73 -13.52 21.24
CA ALA A 128 3.58 -14.60 22.21
C ALA A 128 2.50 -14.35 23.27
N ASP A 129 1.88 -13.15 23.30
CA ASP A 129 0.83 -12.80 24.25
C ASP A 129 -0.56 -13.22 23.70
N PRO A 130 -1.25 -14.20 24.33
CA PRO A 130 -2.57 -14.66 23.88
C PRO A 130 -3.66 -13.59 24.00
N LEU A 131 -3.46 -12.52 24.79
CA LEU A 131 -4.40 -11.40 24.87
C LEU A 131 -4.28 -10.43 23.68
N LYS A 132 -3.17 -10.49 22.95
CA LYS A 132 -2.90 -9.64 21.78
C LYS A 132 -2.99 -10.42 20.47
N ASN A 133 -2.44 -11.63 20.43
CA ASN A 133 -2.39 -12.46 19.24
C ASN A 133 -3.52 -13.50 19.22
N PRO A 134 -4.57 -13.32 18.39
CA PRO A 134 -5.71 -14.23 18.34
C PRO A 134 -5.38 -15.61 17.75
N TYR A 135 -4.17 -15.80 17.22
CA TYR A 135 -3.71 -17.08 16.67
C TYR A 135 -2.96 -17.94 17.69
N VAL A 136 -2.63 -17.41 18.88
CA VAL A 136 -2.04 -18.18 19.96
C VAL A 136 -3.16 -18.72 20.86
N PRO A 137 -3.20 -20.03 21.15
CA PRO A 137 -4.22 -20.65 21.99
C PRO A 137 -4.14 -20.27 23.47
#